data_AF-A0A5N3UM22-F1
#
_entry.id   AF-A0A5N3UM22-F1
#
_cell.length_a   1.000
_cell.length_b   1.000
_cell.length_c   1.000
_cell.angle_alpha   90.00
_cell.angle_beta   90.00
_cell.angle_gamma   90.00
#
_symmetry.space_group_name_H-M   'P 1'
#
loop_
_entity.id
_entity.type
_entity.pdbx_description
1 polymer ?
#
loop_
_entity_poly.entity_id
_entity_poly.type
_entity_poly.pdbx_seq_one_letter_code
_entity_poly.pdbx_strand_id
1 'polypeptide(L)' 'QPCDIGQSQYFKDACRIFYQAEMEELDFVSATKESIKHINTWVAEKTEGENMSVLLFA' A
#
# COMPACT_ATOMS: atom_id res chain seq x y z
N GLN A 1 -1.50 16.14 18.63
CA GLN A 1 -1.99 15.85 17.27
C GLN A 1 -1.28 14.58 16.81
N PRO A 2 -1.97 13.62 16.19
CA PRO A 2 -1.29 12.46 15.63
C PRO A 2 -0.21 12.96 14.65
N CYS A 3 0.99 12.42 14.74
CA CYS A 3 1.99 12.66 13.72
C CYS A 3 1.61 11.77 12.53
N ASP A 4 1.19 12.37 11.41
CA ASP A 4 0.94 11.65 10.16
C ASP A 4 2.29 11.25 9.54
N ILE A 5 2.95 10.25 10.15
CA ILE A 5 4.27 9.76 9.72
C ILE A 5 4.24 9.34 8.25
N GLY A 6 3.13 8.76 7.78
CA GLY A 6 2.96 8.40 6.36
C GLY A 6 2.92 9.60 5.41
N GLN A 7 2.64 10.81 5.89
CA GLN A 7 2.69 12.04 5.10
C GLN A 7 4.05 12.74 5.13
N SER A 8 4.95 12.31 6.01
CA SER A 8 6.27 12.92 6.15
C SER A 8 7.08 12.73 4.87
N GLN A 9 7.53 13.84 4.29
CA GLN A 9 8.40 13.79 3.11
C GLN A 9 9.68 12.98 3.38
N TYR A 10 10.25 13.10 4.59
CA TYR A 10 11.40 12.30 5.00
C TYR A 10 11.10 10.79 4.94
N PHE A 11 9.91 10.38 5.37
CA PHE A 11 9.51 8.99 5.34
C PHE A 11 9.27 8.51 3.91
N LYS A 12 8.58 9.30 3.08
CA LYS A 12 8.38 9.02 1.66
C LYS A 12 9.72 8.87 0.91
N ASP A 13 10.69 9.74 1.18
CA ASP A 13 12.03 9.65 0.58
C ASP A 13 12.82 8.44 1.09
N ALA A 14 12.72 8.12 2.38
CA ALA A 14 13.30 6.90 2.93
C ALA A 14 12.71 5.64 2.26
N CYS A 15 11.40 5.60 2.00
CA CYS A 15 10.78 4.50 1.28
C CYS A 15 11.37 4.28 -0.11
N ARG A 16 11.56 5.36 -0.87
CA ARG A 16 12.20 5.32 -2.19
C ARG A 16 13.64 4.80 -2.12
N ILE A 17 14.41 5.25 -1.14
CA ILE A 17 15.84 4.89 -1.01
C ILE A 17 16.00 3.43 -0.57
N PHE A 18 15.27 3.00 0.46
CA PHE A 18 15.52 1.70 1.10
C PHE A 18 14.67 0.56 0.53
N TYR A 19 13.43 0.84 0.15
CA TYR A 19 12.51 -0.18 -0.39
C TYR A 19 12.32 -0.08 -1.90
N GLN A 20 12.84 0.97 -2.54
CA GLN A 20 12.68 1.21 -3.98
C GLN A 20 11.20 1.25 -4.40
N ALA A 21 10.36 1.77 -3.51
CA ALA A 21 8.92 1.80 -3.68
C ALA A 21 8.35 3.17 -3.27
N GLU A 22 7.29 3.58 -3.97
CA GLU A 22 6.49 4.76 -3.64
C GLU A 22 5.42 4.40 -2.59
N MET A 23 5.00 5.41 -1.81
CA MET A 23 3.82 5.31 -0.96
C MET A 23 2.58 5.77 -1.70
N GLU A 24 1.50 5.00 -1.56
CA GLU A 24 0.18 5.33 -2.09
C GLU A 24 -0.82 5.48 -0.93
N GLU A 25 -1.71 6.48 -1.04
CA GLU A 25 -2.80 6.69 -0.09
C GLU A 25 -4.08 6.08 -0.62
N LEU A 26 -4.79 5.36 0.25
CA LEU A 26 -6.09 4.77 -0.05
C LEU A 26 -7.08 5.14 1.04
N ASP A 27 -8.36 5.24 0.67
CA ASP A 27 -9.44 5.49 1.62
C ASP A 27 -9.92 4.17 2.24
N PHE A 28 -9.32 3.84 3.39
CA PHE A 28 -9.71 2.67 4.16
C PHE A 28 -11.05 2.82 4.89
N VAL A 29 -11.56 4.04 5.07
CA VAL A 29 -12.78 4.32 5.84
C VAL A 29 -14.01 4.23 4.94
N SER A 30 -14.01 4.96 3.83
CA SER A 30 -15.17 5.04 2.93
C SER A 30 -15.08 4.10 1.73
N ALA A 31 -13.88 3.59 1.41
CA ALA A 31 -13.63 2.74 0.24
C ALA A 31 -12.84 1.47 0.60
N THR A 32 -13.20 0.82 1.72
CA THR A 32 -12.47 -0.35 2.24
C THR A 32 -12.38 -1.49 1.22
N LYS A 33 -13.49 -1.85 0.55
CA LYS A 33 -13.53 -2.99 -0.39
C LYS A 33 -12.72 -2.71 -1.65
N GLU A 34 -12.81 -1.49 -2.15
CA GLU A 34 -12.07 -0.98 -3.30
C GLU A 34 -10.57 -0.95 -2.98
N SER A 35 -10.19 -0.48 -1.78
CA SER A 35 -8.81 -0.46 -1.31
C SER A 35 -8.23 -1.88 -1.20
N ILE A 36 -8.99 -2.84 -0.65
CA ILE A 36 -8.59 -4.25 -0.59
C ILE A 36 -8.38 -4.82 -1.99
N LYS A 37 -9.32 -4.57 -2.91
CA LYS A 37 -9.23 -5.03 -4.30
C LYS A 37 -8.02 -4.43 -5.00
N HIS A 38 -7.77 -3.14 -4.82
CA HIS A 38 -6.62 -2.42 -5.39
C HIS A 38 -5.31 -3.06 -4.94
N ILE A 39 -5.13 -3.24 -3.63
CA ILE A 39 -3.92 -3.84 -3.05
C ILE A 39 -3.70 -5.26 -3.60
N ASN A 40 -4.72 -6.12 -3.57
CA ASN A 40 -4.58 -7.49 -4.07
C ASN A 40 -4.28 -7.53 -5.58
N THR A 41 -4.84 -6.61 -6.37
CA THR A 41 -4.55 -6.50 -7.81
C THR A 41 -3.11 -6.06 -8.03
N TRP A 42 -2.66 -5.00 -7.34
CA TRP A 42 -1.29 -4.51 -7.42
C TRP A 42 -0.27 -5.59 -7.02
N VAL A 43 -0.53 -6.36 -5.96
CA VAL A 43 0.35 -7.47 -5.55
C VAL A 43 0.44 -8.51 -6.67
N ALA A 44 -0.71 -8.99 -7.18
CA ALA A 44 -0.73 -9.98 -8.26
C ALA A 44 0.03 -9.52 -9.51
N GLU A 45 -0.07 -8.23 -9.86
CA GLU A 45 0.70 -7.64 -10.96
C GLU A 45 2.21 -7.62 -10.69
N LYS A 46 2.63 -7.36 -9.45
CA LYS A 46 4.05 -7.34 -9.06
C LYS A 46 4.67 -8.72 -8.90
N THR A 47 3.86 -9.73 -8.61
CA THR A 47 4.30 -11.13 -8.43
C THR A 47 4.02 -12.01 -9.65
N GLU A 48 3.98 -11.43 -10.85
CA GLU A 48 3.81 -12.15 -12.12
C GLU A 48 2.58 -13.09 -12.17
N GLY A 49 1.50 -12.72 -11.47
CA GLY A 49 0.26 -13.49 -11.45
C GLY A 49 0.25 -14.66 -10.47
N GLU A 50 1.24 -14.79 -9.57
CA GLU A 50 1.06 -15.59 -8.36
C GLU A 50 -0.18 -15.06 -7.64
N ASN A 51 -1.18 -15.91 -7.44
CA ASN A 51 -2.46 -15.53 -6.85
C ASN A 51 -2.32 -15.35 -5.34
N MET A 52 -1.56 -14.31 -4.95
CA MET A 52 -1.23 -13.99 -3.58
C MET A 52 -2.22 -12.94 -3.08
N SER A 53 -3.32 -13.42 -2.50
CA SER A 53 -4.28 -12.59 -1.80
C SER A 53 -3.75 -12.23 -0.40
N VAL A 54 -2.93 -11.20 -0.31
CA VAL A 54 -2.28 -10.79 0.95
C VAL A 54 -3.31 -10.39 2.01
N LEU A 55 -4.44 -9.80 1.59
CA LEU A 55 -5.46 -9.30 2.50
C LEU A 55 -6.65 -10.26 2.74
N LEU A 56 -6.61 -11.51 2.25
CA LEU A 56 -7.69 -12.49 2.53
C LEU A 56 -7.55 -13.22 3.88
N PHE A 57 -6.44 -13.04 4.60
CA PHE A 57 -6.15 -13.74 5.86
C PHE A 57 -6.19 -12.86 7.11
N ALA A 58 -6.66 -11.62 7.02
CA ALA A 58 -6.76 -10.67 8.15
C ALA A 58 -8.21 -10.41 8.57
#